data_AF-A0A2D7WAB4-F1
#
_entry.id   AF-A0A2D7WAB4-F1
#
_cell.length_a   1.000
_cell.length_b   1.000
_cell.length_c   1.000
_cell.angle_alpha   90.00
_cell.angle_beta   90.00
_cell.angle_gamma   90.00
#
_symmetry.space_group_name_H-M   'P 1'
#
loop_
_entity.id
_entity.type
_entity.pdbx_description
1 polymer ?
#
loop_
_entity_poly.entity_id
_entity_poly.type
_entity_poly.pdbx_seq_one_letter_code
_entity_poly.pdbx_strand_id
1 'polypeptide(L)'
;MSYSGLLLESLLHDRDIEHLPPVGWAMVNVAVVGAGQTKFGTHALGMKGMWHEASLEAISSVDHDFSLDMVDEAFIGSTAFGGGQIGNTAALMTEHSGMVGVPTRRVENACASSGFAFRDA
;
A
#
# COMPACT_ATOMS: atom_id res chain seq x y z
N MET A 1 24.27 9.90 21.36
CA MET A 1 23.75 11.18 20.87
C MET A 1 22.30 10.95 20.47
N SER A 2 21.39 11.59 21.20
CA SER A 2 19.94 11.39 21.15
C SER A 2 19.30 12.41 20.21
N TYR A 3 18.38 11.98 19.34
CA TYR A 3 17.36 12.86 18.76
C TYR A 3 15.99 12.24 19.04
N SER A 4 15.31 12.82 20.02
CA SER A 4 13.92 12.59 20.37
C SER A 4 13.08 13.62 19.60
N GLY A 5 12.22 13.16 18.69
CA GLY A 5 11.23 13.96 17.98
C GLY A 5 9.83 13.43 18.25
N LEU A 6 9.32 13.67 19.45
CA LEU A 6 7.88 13.57 19.74
C LEU A 6 7.20 14.78 19.11
N LEU A 7 6.51 14.60 17.98
CA LEU A 7 5.46 15.52 17.54
C LEU A 7 4.14 15.01 18.12
N LEU A 8 3.88 15.44 19.36
CA LEU A 8 2.60 15.33 20.04
C LEU A 8 1.74 16.54 19.62
N GLU A 9 1.07 16.46 18.47
CA GLU A 9 0.01 17.40 18.06
C GLU A 9 -1.29 16.65 17.70
N SER A 10 -1.87 15.94 18.67
CA SER A 10 -3.26 15.45 18.53
C SER A 10 -4.16 15.78 19.72
N LEU A 11 -3.75 16.76 20.55
CA LEU A 11 -4.66 17.45 21.47
C LEU A 11 -5.29 18.66 20.77
N LEU A 12 -5.96 18.41 19.65
CA LEU A 12 -6.95 19.34 19.11
C LEU A 12 -8.32 18.76 19.44
N HIS A 13 -8.81 19.17 20.60
CA HIS A 13 -10.21 19.12 20.95
C HIS A 13 -11.03 19.82 19.86
N ASP A 14 -12.21 19.25 19.57
CA ASP A 14 -13.34 19.95 18.97
C ASP A 14 -13.43 21.40 19.47
N ARG A 15 -13.05 22.35 18.61
CA ARG A 15 -13.60 23.70 18.44
C ARG A 15 -12.74 24.47 17.43
N ASP A 16 -13.44 25.05 16.45
CA ASP A 16 -13.03 26.21 15.63
C ASP A 16 -12.12 25.95 14.41
N ILE A 17 -12.66 25.24 13.40
CA ILE A 17 -12.18 25.30 12.00
C ILE A 17 -12.77 26.55 11.31
N GLU A 18 -12.37 27.76 11.69
CA GLU A 18 -12.71 28.96 10.89
C GLU A 18 -11.55 29.96 10.68
N HIS A 19 -10.33 29.69 11.17
CA HIS A 19 -9.22 30.61 10.86
C HIS A 19 -7.83 29.95 10.91
N LEU A 20 -7.41 29.34 9.80
CA LEU A 20 -6.00 28.99 9.56
C LEU A 20 -5.48 29.77 8.33
N PRO A 21 -4.26 30.35 8.39
CA PRO A 21 -3.69 31.13 7.29
C PRO A 21 -3.40 30.25 6.06
N PRO A 22 -3.34 30.82 4.84
CA PRO A 22 -3.13 30.06 3.61
C PRO A 22 -1.65 29.69 3.46
N VAL A 23 -1.17 28.73 4.24
CA VAL A 23 -0.03 27.90 3.83
C VAL A 23 -0.63 26.74 3.04
N GLY A 24 -0.69 26.94 1.72
CA GLY A 24 -1.37 26.07 0.76
C GLY A 24 -0.75 24.69 0.61
N TRP A 25 -0.95 23.83 1.60
CA TRP A 25 -0.89 22.39 1.42
C TRP A 25 -2.31 21.95 1.09
N ALA A 26 -2.63 21.82 -0.20
CA ALA A 26 -3.84 21.15 -0.62
C ALA A 26 -3.74 19.70 -0.15
N MET A 27 -4.37 19.37 0.98
CA MET A 27 -4.59 17.99 1.38
C MET A 27 -5.47 17.35 0.31
N VAL A 28 -4.91 16.39 -0.41
CA VAL A 28 -5.67 15.62 -1.38
C VAL A 28 -6.59 14.65 -0.63
N ASN A 29 -7.83 14.53 -1.08
CA ASN A 29 -8.72 13.49 -0.56
C ASN A 29 -8.29 12.16 -1.14
N VAL A 30 -8.10 11.15 -0.29
CA VAL A 30 -7.73 9.79 -0.67
C VAL A 30 -8.81 8.84 -0.18
N ALA A 31 -9.17 7.86 -1.00
CA ALA A 31 -10.14 6.83 -0.66
C ALA A 31 -9.58 5.44 -0.97
N VAL A 32 -9.88 4.47 -0.11
CA VAL A 32 -9.64 3.04 -0.39
C VAL A 32 -10.88 2.49 -1.09
N VAL A 33 -10.73 2.09 -2.34
CA VAL A 33 -11.85 1.62 -3.18
C VAL A 33 -12.01 0.10 -3.21
N GLY A 34 -11.00 -0.65 -2.73
CA GLY A 34 -11.04 -2.11 -2.64
C GLY A 34 -9.94 -2.64 -1.72
N ALA A 35 -10.13 -3.85 -1.20
CA ALA A 35 -9.21 -4.54 -0.31
C ALA A 35 -9.39 -6.07 -0.39
N GLY A 36 -8.28 -6.81 -0.28
CA GLY A 36 -8.27 -8.27 -0.30
C GLY A 36 -7.12 -8.81 0.54
N GLN A 37 -7.28 -10.02 1.10
CA GLN A 37 -6.27 -10.62 1.96
C GLN A 37 -6.42 -12.15 1.99
N THR A 38 -5.31 -12.88 1.92
CA THR A 38 -5.37 -14.31 2.24
C THR A 38 -5.53 -14.52 3.75
N LYS A 39 -6.05 -15.68 4.13
CA LYS A 39 -6.16 -16.05 5.56
C LYS A 39 -4.80 -16.08 6.24
N PHE A 40 -4.70 -15.66 7.49
CA PHE A 40 -3.46 -15.87 8.26
C PHE A 40 -3.28 -17.34 8.63
N GLY A 41 -2.05 -17.83 8.56
CA GLY A 41 -1.69 -19.19 8.96
C GLY A 41 -0.78 -19.89 7.96
N THR A 42 -0.67 -21.21 8.11
CA THR A 42 0.12 -22.05 7.20
C THR A 42 -0.60 -22.19 5.87
N HIS A 43 0.09 -21.85 4.79
CA HIS A 43 -0.41 -21.95 3.42
C HIS A 43 0.27 -23.07 2.65
N ALA A 44 -0.51 -23.81 1.86
CA ALA A 44 0.04 -24.70 0.83
C ALA A 44 0.51 -23.92 -0.41
N LEU A 45 -0.02 -22.70 -0.60
CA LEU A 45 0.35 -21.81 -1.69
C LEU A 45 1.69 -21.12 -1.42
N GLY A 46 2.50 -20.99 -2.47
CA GLY A 46 3.66 -20.10 -2.46
C GLY A 46 3.26 -18.63 -2.57
N MET A 47 4.24 -17.75 -2.41
CA MET A 47 4.07 -16.28 -2.46
C MET A 47 3.21 -15.79 -3.64
N LYS A 48 3.48 -16.27 -4.86
CA LYS A 48 2.72 -15.88 -6.07
C LYS A 48 1.25 -16.28 -5.99
N GLY A 49 0.96 -17.48 -5.49
CA GLY A 49 -0.41 -17.97 -5.34
C GLY A 49 -1.18 -17.16 -4.31
N MET A 50 -0.56 -16.88 -3.15
CA MET A 50 -1.16 -16.01 -2.13
C MET A 50 -1.37 -14.58 -2.65
N TRP A 51 -0.40 -14.04 -3.40
CA TRP A 51 -0.54 -12.72 -4.02
C TRP A 51 -1.69 -12.67 -5.02
N HIS A 52 -1.81 -13.67 -5.89
CA HIS A 52 -2.87 -13.76 -6.87
C HIS A 52 -4.25 -13.80 -6.20
N GLU A 53 -4.43 -14.63 -5.17
CA GLU A 53 -5.67 -14.70 -4.39
C GLU A 53 -6.02 -13.35 -3.76
N ALA A 54 -5.10 -12.74 -3.01
CA ALA A 54 -5.35 -11.46 -2.36
C ALA A 54 -5.62 -10.32 -3.37
N SER A 55 -4.90 -10.31 -4.50
CA SER A 55 -5.09 -9.30 -5.55
C SER A 55 -6.44 -9.44 -6.23
N LEU A 56 -6.85 -10.67 -6.56
CA LEU A 56 -8.17 -10.93 -7.14
C LEU A 56 -9.30 -10.52 -6.20
N GLU A 57 -9.19 -10.85 -4.91
CA GLU A 57 -10.15 -10.40 -3.90
C GLU A 57 -10.24 -8.87 -3.87
N ALA A 58 -9.09 -8.18 -3.83
CA ALA A 58 -9.03 -6.72 -3.81
C ALA A 58 -9.70 -6.10 -5.04
N ILE A 59 -9.38 -6.59 -6.23
CA ILE A 59 -9.98 -6.15 -7.50
C ILE A 59 -11.49 -6.41 -7.51
N SER A 60 -11.93 -7.59 -7.07
CA SER A 60 -13.35 -7.96 -7.03
C SER A 60 -14.17 -7.19 -6.01
N SER A 61 -13.52 -6.59 -5.02
CA SER A 61 -14.17 -5.80 -3.96
C SER A 61 -14.45 -4.35 -4.37
N VAL A 62 -13.89 -3.89 -5.50
CA VAL A 62 -14.13 -2.55 -6.01
C VAL A 62 -15.54 -2.45 -6.58
N ASP A 63 -16.30 -1.47 -6.11
CA ASP A 63 -17.62 -1.17 -6.69
C ASP A 63 -17.46 -0.60 -8.11
N HIS A 64 -18.36 -0.98 -9.03
CA HIS A 64 -18.43 -0.50 -10.42
C HIS A 64 -17.35 -1.03 -11.39
N ASP A 65 -17.21 -0.39 -12.55
CA ASP A 65 -16.39 -0.83 -13.69
C ASP A 65 -14.90 -0.55 -13.47
N PHE A 66 -14.27 -1.24 -12.51
CA PHE A 66 -12.83 -1.20 -12.33
C PHE A 66 -12.10 -2.04 -13.38
N SER A 67 -11.04 -1.48 -13.94
CA SER A 67 -10.17 -2.11 -14.93
C SER A 67 -8.71 -1.81 -14.59
N LEU A 68 -7.84 -2.80 -14.82
CA LEU A 68 -6.43 -2.74 -14.41
C LEU A 68 -5.61 -1.69 -15.16
N ASP A 69 -6.07 -1.24 -16.31
CA ASP A 69 -5.47 -0.14 -17.08
C ASP A 69 -5.67 1.24 -16.43
N MET A 70 -6.53 1.34 -15.42
CA MET A 70 -6.70 2.55 -14.60
C MET A 70 -5.67 2.68 -13.48
N VAL A 71 -4.77 1.69 -13.30
CA VAL A 71 -3.72 1.74 -12.28
C VAL A 71 -2.48 2.45 -12.82
N ASP A 72 -2.15 3.61 -12.26
CA ASP A 72 -0.98 4.40 -12.67
C ASP A 72 0.35 3.90 -12.08
N GLU A 73 0.35 3.42 -10.83
CA GLU A 73 1.55 2.93 -10.13
C GLU A 73 1.16 1.88 -9.07
N ALA A 74 2.05 0.91 -8.83
CA ALA A 74 1.89 -0.12 -7.80
C ALA A 74 2.98 -0.03 -6.73
N PHE A 75 2.58 -0.07 -5.45
CA PHE A 75 3.48 -0.02 -4.30
C PHE A 75 3.46 -1.35 -3.56
N ILE A 76 4.54 -2.12 -3.67
CA ILE A 76 4.62 -3.49 -3.13
C ILE A 76 5.48 -3.52 -1.87
N GLY A 77 4.82 -3.62 -0.72
CA GLY A 77 5.46 -3.85 0.57
C GLY A 77 5.88 -5.30 0.74
N SER A 78 7.17 -5.56 0.91
CA SER A 78 7.69 -6.91 1.18
C SER A 78 8.95 -6.80 2.03
N THR A 79 9.22 -7.79 2.88
CA THR A 79 10.41 -7.83 3.76
C THR A 79 11.60 -8.60 3.19
N ALA A 80 11.44 -9.17 1.99
CA ALA A 80 12.43 -10.01 1.32
C ALA A 80 13.16 -11.02 2.24
N PHE A 81 12.44 -11.68 3.16
CA PHE A 81 12.93 -12.90 3.81
C PHE A 81 12.28 -14.11 3.13
N GLY A 82 13.10 -15.03 2.60
CA GLY A 82 12.61 -16.24 1.91
C GLY A 82 13.34 -16.65 0.63
N GLY A 83 14.51 -16.07 0.32
CA GLY A 83 15.37 -16.54 -0.78
C GLY A 83 15.01 -16.03 -2.19
N GLY A 84 14.03 -15.13 -2.31
CA GLY A 84 13.75 -14.40 -3.56
C GLY A 84 14.71 -13.22 -3.78
N GLN A 85 14.94 -12.83 -5.04
CA GLN A 85 15.71 -11.62 -5.33
C GLN A 85 14.97 -10.37 -4.83
N ILE A 86 15.64 -9.59 -4.00
CA ILE A 86 15.12 -8.37 -3.34
C ILE A 86 14.39 -7.45 -4.32
N GLY A 87 14.94 -7.20 -5.51
CA GLY A 87 14.35 -6.27 -6.49
C GLY A 87 13.21 -6.85 -7.35
N ASN A 88 13.14 -8.18 -7.51
CA ASN A 88 12.26 -8.78 -8.52
C ASN A 88 10.85 -9.04 -7.98
N THR A 89 10.69 -9.22 -6.67
CA THR A 89 9.39 -9.58 -6.08
C THR A 89 8.27 -8.60 -6.43
N ALA A 90 8.54 -7.29 -6.43
CA ALA A 90 7.52 -6.29 -6.74
C ALA A 90 7.02 -6.40 -8.19
N ALA A 91 7.93 -6.37 -9.16
CA ALA A 91 7.58 -6.52 -10.58
C ALA A 91 6.88 -7.87 -10.86
N LEU A 92 7.40 -8.97 -10.29
CA LEU A 92 6.77 -10.29 -10.44
C LEU A 92 5.35 -10.34 -9.89
N MET A 93 5.11 -9.72 -8.72
CA MET A 93 3.78 -9.67 -8.13
C MET A 93 2.84 -8.83 -8.99
N THR A 94 3.25 -7.62 -9.40
CA THR A 94 2.46 -6.72 -10.25
C THR A 94 2.06 -7.40 -11.57
N GLU A 95 3.00 -8.01 -12.27
CA GLU A 95 2.71 -8.75 -13.52
C GLU A 95 1.79 -9.94 -13.27
N HIS A 96 1.95 -10.64 -12.15
CA HIS A 96 1.10 -11.79 -11.80
C HIS A 96 -0.35 -11.42 -11.47
N SER A 97 -0.59 -10.16 -11.09
CA SER A 97 -1.93 -9.57 -10.95
C SER A 97 -2.51 -9.02 -12.26
N GLY A 98 -1.83 -9.18 -13.40
CA GLY A 98 -2.30 -8.71 -14.70
C GLY A 98 -1.99 -7.24 -15.01
N MET A 99 -1.33 -6.53 -14.09
CA MET A 99 -0.91 -5.13 -14.23
C MET A 99 0.40 -5.00 -15.03
N VAL A 100 0.46 -5.66 -16.19
CA VAL A 100 1.67 -5.70 -17.03
C VAL A 100 1.99 -4.30 -17.54
N GLY A 101 3.21 -3.83 -17.27
CA GLY A 101 3.68 -2.51 -17.70
C GLY A 101 3.38 -1.37 -16.72
N VAL A 102 2.63 -1.62 -15.64
CA VAL A 102 2.39 -0.63 -14.58
C VAL A 102 3.71 -0.34 -13.82
N PRO A 103 4.15 0.94 -13.74
CA PRO A 103 5.26 1.33 -12.89
C PRO A 103 5.12 0.77 -11.49
N THR A 104 6.18 0.16 -10.95
CA THR A 104 6.10 -0.54 -9.66
C THR A 104 7.28 -0.15 -8.78
N ARG A 105 6.96 0.21 -7.53
CA ARG A 105 7.93 0.47 -6.47
C ARG A 105 7.91 -0.65 -5.44
N ARG A 106 9.09 -1.14 -5.06
CA ARG A 106 9.25 -1.99 -3.88
C ARG A 106 9.48 -1.13 -2.64
N VAL A 107 8.73 -1.39 -1.58
CA VAL A 107 8.92 -0.74 -0.28
C VAL A 107 9.34 -1.77 0.77
N GLU A 108 10.42 -1.45 1.48
CA GLU A 108 11.05 -2.30 2.49
C GLU A 108 11.27 -1.52 3.77
N ASN A 109 10.58 -1.95 4.82
CA ASN A 109 10.76 -1.46 6.17
C ASN A 109 10.42 -2.55 7.21
N ALA A 110 10.94 -3.77 7.01
CA ALA A 110 10.66 -4.91 7.86
C ALA A 110 9.15 -5.07 8.11
N CYS A 111 8.72 -5.33 9.35
CA CYS A 111 7.30 -5.51 9.68
C CYS A 111 6.38 -4.35 9.24
N ALA A 112 6.94 -3.17 8.96
CA ALA A 112 6.19 -1.99 8.52
C ALA A 112 6.14 -1.82 7.00
N SER A 113 6.72 -2.72 6.19
CA SER A 113 6.82 -2.57 4.72
C SER A 113 5.48 -2.22 4.06
N SER A 114 4.41 -2.97 4.35
CA SER A 114 3.10 -2.73 3.72
C SER A 114 2.43 -1.45 4.19
N GLY A 115 2.66 -1.03 5.44
CA GLY A 115 2.15 0.26 5.95
C GLY A 115 2.87 1.45 5.31
N PHE A 116 4.17 1.33 5.04
CA PHE A 116 4.91 2.34 4.29
C PHE A 116 4.55 2.35 2.81
N ALA A 117 4.30 1.18 2.20
CA ALA A 117 3.80 1.09 0.83
C ALA A 117 2.46 1.81 0.68
N PHE A 118 1.53 1.58 1.61
CA PHE A 118 0.23 2.25 1.62
C PHE A 118 0.32 3.77 1.83
N ARG A 119 1.33 4.25 2.56
CA ARG A 119 1.57 5.69 2.78
C ARG A 119 2.20 6.38 1.56
N ASP A 120 3.02 5.66 0.78
CA ASP A 120 3.75 6.21 -0.37
C ASP A 120 2.88 6.30 -1.62
N ALA A 121 1.78 5.53 -1.66
CA ALA A 121 0.73 5.56 -2.67
C ALA A 121 -0.20 6.78 -2.52
#